data_AF-A0A7C6TJK2-F1
#
_entry.id   AF-A0A7C6TJK2-F1
#
_cell.length_a   1.000
_cell.length_b   1.000
_cell.length_c   1.000
_cell.angle_alpha   90.00
_cell.angle_beta   90.00
_cell.angle_gamma   90.00
#
_symmetry.space_group_name_H-M   'P 1'
#
loop_
_entity.id
_entity.type
_entity.pdbx_description
1 polymer ?
#
loop_
_entity_poly.entity_id
_entity_poly.type
_entity_poly.pdbx_seq_one_letter_code
_entity_poly.pdbx_strand_id
1 'polypeptide(L)'
;VAAYHANHLDPILVGLALKRNGRMPHFLAKSTLFTGVLGKILKTIGQIPVLRSSAQAGDSLEYAKDALAHGQTVVIYPEGTLTKDPELWPQHFKTGTARLALETGVPIIPVAHWGLNTIYPRGQKKFRFRPFSHDTVVAFGPAIDYSDLWDQRDEKKTMGDLSQRVKNTVAAMVAELSGRELPQRFMSKETGE
;
A
#
# COMPACT_ATOMS: atom_id res chain seq x y z
N VAL A 1 5.55 1.18 -4.52
CA VAL A 1 5.44 0.67 -3.13
C VAL A 1 4.01 0.25 -2.86
N ALA A 2 3.81 -0.98 -2.39
CA ALA A 2 2.51 -1.51 -1.97
C ALA A 2 2.48 -1.59 -0.44
N ALA A 3 1.79 -0.66 0.21
CA ALA A 3 1.77 -0.55 1.66
C ALA A 3 0.50 -1.14 2.26
N TYR A 4 0.66 -1.83 3.39
CA TYR A 4 -0.41 -2.22 4.31
C TYR A 4 -1.15 -0.99 4.86
N HIS A 5 -2.47 -1.08 5.12
CA HIS A 5 -3.26 0.04 5.64
C HIS A 5 -4.09 -0.35 6.89
N ALA A 6 -3.60 0.00 8.08
CA ALA A 6 -4.22 -0.28 9.36
C ALA A 6 -4.74 0.95 10.10
N ASN A 7 -4.10 2.10 9.90
CA ASN A 7 -4.30 3.31 10.68
C ASN A 7 -4.35 4.57 9.80
N HIS A 8 -5.06 5.60 10.26
CA HIS A 8 -5.10 6.89 9.57
C HIS A 8 -3.72 7.58 9.52
N LEU A 9 -2.79 7.20 10.40
CA LEU A 9 -1.43 7.74 10.46
C LEU A 9 -0.43 7.00 9.56
N ASP A 10 -0.82 5.92 8.90
CA ASP A 10 0.07 5.14 8.04
C ASP A 10 0.75 5.99 6.95
N PRO A 11 0.06 6.93 6.26
CA PRO A 11 0.72 7.73 5.22
C PRO A 11 1.85 8.60 5.77
N ILE A 12 1.72 9.07 7.01
CA ILE A 12 2.75 9.85 7.68
C ILE A 12 3.94 8.94 8.04
N LEU A 13 3.66 7.78 8.64
CA LEU A 13 4.69 6.83 9.07
C LEU A 13 5.48 6.29 7.86
N VAL A 14 4.78 5.75 6.85
CA VAL A 14 5.38 5.20 5.63
C VAL A 14 6.08 6.31 4.84
N GLY A 15 5.49 7.50 4.74
CA GLY A 15 6.09 8.62 4.04
C GLY A 15 7.39 9.10 4.68
N LEU A 16 7.44 9.17 6.01
CA LEU A 16 8.66 9.49 6.74
C LEU A 16 9.73 8.40 6.58
N ALA A 17 9.34 7.13 6.62
CA ALA A 17 10.24 6.01 6.43
C ALA A 17 10.86 6.03 5.02
N LEU A 18 10.07 6.29 3.97
CA LEU A 18 10.57 6.45 2.59
C LEU A 18 11.51 7.64 2.46
N LYS A 19 11.13 8.80 3.02
CA LYS A 19 11.96 10.01 2.98
C LYS A 19 13.31 9.81 3.68
N ARG A 20 13.33 9.11 4.82
CA ARG A 20 14.57 8.74 5.53
C ARG A 20 15.48 7.84 4.69
N ASN A 21 14.91 7.06 3.78
CA ASN A 21 15.65 6.22 2.83
C ASN A 21 15.90 6.94 1.49
N GLY A 22 15.81 8.28 1.45
CA GLY A 22 16.12 9.08 0.25
C GLY A 22 15.09 9.00 -0.87
N ARG A 23 13.88 8.47 -0.61
CA ARG A 23 12.81 8.36 -1.60
C ARG A 23 11.66 9.30 -1.27
N MET A 24 11.33 10.21 -2.17
CA MET A 24 10.16 11.08 -2.02
C MET A 24 8.88 10.29 -2.33
N PRO A 25 7.93 10.16 -1.38
CA PRO A 25 6.73 9.36 -1.59
C PRO A 25 5.62 10.16 -2.30
N HIS A 26 5.04 9.57 -3.34
CA HIS A 26 3.88 10.09 -4.06
C HIS A 26 2.69 9.15 -3.82
N PHE A 27 1.84 9.47 -2.85
CA PHE A 27 0.69 8.64 -2.50
C PHE A 27 -0.47 8.88 -3.46
N LEU A 28 -1.14 7.78 -3.80
CA LEU A 28 -2.47 7.82 -4.39
C LEU A 28 -3.50 8.18 -3.31
N ALA A 29 -3.97 9.42 -3.31
CA ALA A 29 -4.84 9.99 -2.30
C ALA A 29 -6.21 10.36 -2.88
N LYS A 30 -7.28 10.22 -2.10
CA LYS A 30 -8.65 10.54 -2.55
C LYS A 30 -8.74 12.00 -3.02
N SER A 31 -9.27 12.24 -4.22
CA SER A 31 -9.38 13.57 -4.82
C SER A 31 -10.07 14.61 -3.92
N THR A 32 -11.01 14.19 -3.07
CA THR A 32 -11.70 15.07 -2.11
C THR A 32 -10.75 15.72 -1.09
N LEU A 33 -9.58 15.12 -0.84
CA LEU A 33 -8.54 15.69 0.03
C LEU A 33 -7.79 16.85 -0.64
N PHE A 34 -7.90 17.02 -1.95
CA PHE A 34 -7.21 18.04 -2.73
C PHE A 34 -7.94 19.39 -2.74
N THR A 35 -8.64 19.70 -1.65
CA THR A 35 -9.38 20.95 -1.45
C THR A 35 -8.78 21.76 -0.28
N GLY A 36 -8.94 23.08 -0.30
CA GLY A 36 -8.45 23.97 0.76
C GLY A 36 -6.92 23.98 0.93
N VAL A 37 -6.46 24.31 2.15
CA VAL A 37 -5.03 24.38 2.49
C VAL A 37 -4.37 23.00 2.41
N LEU A 38 -5.03 21.96 2.90
CA LEU A 38 -4.54 20.58 2.80
C LEU A 38 -4.32 20.19 1.35
N GLY A 39 -5.25 20.53 0.46
CA GLY A 39 -5.11 20.24 -0.96
C GLY A 39 -3.93 20.94 -1.62
N LYS A 40 -3.64 22.20 -1.24
CA LYS A 40 -2.43 22.90 -1.71
C LYS A 40 -1.16 22.17 -1.26
N ILE A 41 -1.09 21.77 0.02
CA ILE A 41 0.05 21.02 0.57
C ILE A 41 0.24 19.71 -0.20
N LEU A 42 -0.82 18.92 -0.38
CA LEU A 42 -0.77 17.65 -1.10
C LEU A 42 -0.28 17.81 -2.54
N LYS A 43 -0.72 18.87 -3.24
CA LYS A 43 -0.20 19.17 -4.59
C LYS A 43 1.27 19.57 -4.58
N THR A 44 1.67 20.43 -3.65
CA THR A 44 3.07 20.90 -3.53
C THR A 44 4.03 19.76 -3.24
N ILE A 45 3.62 18.77 -2.45
CA ILE A 45 4.43 17.59 -2.16
C ILE A 45 4.20 16.45 -3.18
N GLY A 46 3.55 16.72 -4.32
CA GLY A 46 3.44 15.82 -5.46
C GLY A 46 2.48 14.64 -5.30
N GLN A 47 1.50 14.70 -4.40
CA GLN A 47 0.57 13.58 -4.19
C GLN A 47 -0.38 13.42 -5.39
N ILE A 48 -0.73 12.17 -5.70
CA ILE A 48 -1.50 11.81 -6.89
C ILE A 48 -2.98 11.71 -6.54
N PRO A 49 -3.86 12.56 -7.09
CA PRO A 49 -5.29 12.50 -6.80
C PRO A 49 -5.95 11.29 -7.48
N VAL A 50 -6.79 10.58 -6.74
CA VAL A 50 -7.55 9.42 -7.21
C VAL A 50 -9.05 9.69 -7.18
N LEU A 51 -9.71 9.50 -8.31
CA LEU A 51 -11.16 9.56 -8.48
C LEU A 51 -11.74 8.15 -8.30
N ARG A 52 -12.72 7.99 -7.38
CA ARG A 52 -13.36 6.69 -7.10
C ARG A 52 -14.61 6.40 -7.95
N SER A 53 -14.97 7.28 -8.89
CA SER A 53 -16.09 7.12 -9.81
C SER A 53 -15.69 6.31 -11.05
N SER A 54 -16.50 5.29 -11.38
CA SER A 54 -16.20 4.15 -12.27
C SER A 54 -15.82 4.48 -13.71
N ALA A 55 -16.03 5.71 -14.19
CA ALA A 55 -15.59 6.12 -15.54
C ALA A 55 -14.15 6.69 -15.57
N GLN A 56 -13.63 7.19 -14.44
CA GLN A 56 -12.36 7.95 -14.36
C GLN A 56 -11.30 7.24 -13.50
N ALA A 57 -11.59 6.00 -13.05
CA ALA A 57 -10.62 5.20 -12.31
C ALA A 57 -9.38 4.86 -13.16
N GLY A 58 -9.53 4.84 -14.50
CA GLY A 58 -8.42 4.73 -15.45
C GLY A 58 -7.43 5.89 -15.33
N ASP A 59 -7.94 7.13 -15.23
CA ASP A 59 -7.12 8.36 -15.15
C ASP A 59 -6.17 8.35 -13.95
N SER A 60 -6.57 7.74 -12.84
CA SER A 60 -5.76 7.70 -11.62
C SER A 60 -4.54 6.78 -11.76
N LEU A 61 -4.64 5.72 -12.57
CA LEU A 61 -3.50 4.87 -12.90
C LEU A 61 -2.59 5.54 -13.94
N GLU A 62 -3.14 6.31 -14.88
CA GLU A 62 -2.32 7.08 -15.84
C GLU A 62 -1.41 8.09 -15.14
N TYR A 63 -1.90 8.86 -14.16
CA TYR A 63 -1.03 9.74 -13.38
C TYR A 63 0.05 8.97 -12.59
N ALA A 64 -0.27 7.76 -12.13
CA ALA A 64 0.71 6.91 -11.47
C ALA A 64 1.78 6.39 -12.45
N LYS A 65 1.40 6.02 -13.68
CA LYS A 65 2.33 5.63 -14.74
C LYS A 65 3.26 6.78 -15.10
N ASP A 66 2.73 7.98 -15.27
CA ASP A 66 3.52 9.17 -15.58
C ASP A 66 4.54 9.46 -14.47
N ALA A 67 4.13 9.43 -13.21
CA ALA A 67 5.04 9.56 -12.07
C ALA A 67 6.14 8.48 -12.08
N LEU A 68 5.77 7.22 -12.33
CA LEU A 68 6.73 6.11 -12.42
C LEU A 68 7.72 6.29 -13.59
N ALA A 69 7.26 6.76 -14.75
CA ALA A 69 8.10 7.05 -15.91
C ALA A 69 9.12 8.16 -15.63
N HIS A 70 8.79 9.12 -14.77
CA HIS A 70 9.70 10.15 -14.26
C HIS A 70 10.61 9.66 -13.11
N GLY A 71 10.64 8.35 -12.82
CA GLY A 71 11.46 7.76 -11.77
C GLY A 71 10.98 8.05 -10.34
N GLN A 72 9.74 8.49 -10.17
CA GLN A 72 9.18 8.82 -8.86
C GLN A 72 8.73 7.58 -8.10
N THR A 73 8.71 7.67 -6.76
CA THR A 73 8.24 6.57 -5.90
C THR A 73 6.75 6.70 -5.63
N VAL A 74 5.95 5.91 -6.35
CA VAL A 74 4.50 5.86 -6.13
C VAL A 74 4.16 4.92 -4.96
N VAL A 75 3.33 5.40 -4.03
CA VAL A 75 2.85 4.65 -2.87
C VAL A 75 1.36 4.39 -3.00
N ILE A 76 0.99 3.10 -2.93
CA ILE A 76 -0.38 2.63 -3.08
C ILE A 76 -0.73 1.79 -1.85
N TYR A 77 -1.94 2.02 -1.32
CA TYR A 77 -2.60 1.11 -0.38
C TYR A 77 -3.55 0.21 -1.16
N PRO A 78 -3.16 -1.04 -1.50
CA PRO A 78 -3.93 -1.85 -2.43
C PRO A 78 -5.32 -2.23 -1.92
N GLU A 79 -5.52 -2.24 -0.60
CA GLU A 79 -6.83 -2.39 0.06
C GLU A 79 -7.81 -1.28 -0.35
N GLY A 80 -7.30 -0.07 -0.60
CA GLY A 80 -8.08 1.13 -0.91
C GLY A 80 -8.86 1.68 0.29
N THR A 81 -8.88 1.00 1.43
CA THR A 81 -9.43 1.48 2.70
C THR A 81 -8.59 0.92 3.83
N LEU A 82 -8.76 1.45 5.04
CA LEU A 82 -8.24 0.81 6.25
C LEU A 82 -8.79 -0.61 6.37
N THR A 83 -7.95 -1.56 6.78
CA THR A 83 -8.38 -2.91 7.11
C THR A 83 -9.50 -2.85 8.14
N LYS A 84 -10.58 -3.58 7.84
CA LYS A 84 -11.68 -3.79 8.78
C LYS A 84 -11.54 -5.03 9.63
N ASP A 85 -10.54 -5.87 9.35
CA ASP A 85 -10.29 -7.11 10.08
C ASP A 85 -10.02 -6.82 11.58
N PRO A 86 -10.72 -7.49 12.52
CA PRO A 86 -10.54 -7.25 13.96
C PRO A 86 -9.12 -7.55 14.44
N GLU A 87 -8.45 -8.51 13.79
CA GLU A 87 -7.08 -8.89 14.08
C GLU A 87 -6.08 -8.13 13.20
N LEU A 88 -6.54 -7.13 12.45
CA LEU A 88 -5.70 -6.24 11.65
C LEU A 88 -4.93 -6.98 10.56
N TRP A 89 -5.45 -8.08 10.02
CA TRP A 89 -4.84 -8.69 8.84
C TRP A 89 -5.18 -7.89 7.57
N PRO A 90 -4.31 -7.91 6.54
CA PRO A 90 -4.61 -7.29 5.25
C PRO A 90 -5.91 -7.85 4.64
N GLN A 91 -6.75 -6.97 4.10
CA GLN A 91 -7.97 -7.39 3.41
C GLN A 91 -7.73 -7.64 1.92
N HIS A 92 -8.81 -7.72 1.14
CA HIS A 92 -8.74 -7.87 -0.31
C HIS A 92 -7.94 -6.73 -0.95
N PHE A 93 -6.93 -7.09 -1.75
CA PHE A 93 -6.12 -6.15 -2.52
C PHE A 93 -6.73 -5.97 -3.91
N LYS A 94 -6.91 -4.71 -4.33
CA LYS A 94 -7.34 -4.38 -5.69
C LYS A 94 -6.19 -4.60 -6.68
N THR A 95 -6.55 -4.87 -7.93
CA THR A 95 -5.59 -5.17 -9.00
C THR A 95 -4.81 -3.99 -9.54
N GLY A 96 -5.10 -2.76 -9.12
CA GLY A 96 -4.44 -1.55 -9.66
C GLY A 96 -2.92 -1.55 -9.51
N THR A 97 -2.40 -2.04 -8.38
CA THR A 97 -0.95 -2.15 -8.15
C THR A 97 -0.30 -3.18 -9.07
N ALA A 98 -0.93 -4.36 -9.22
CA ALA A 98 -0.45 -5.40 -10.12
C ALA A 98 -0.49 -4.93 -11.58
N ARG A 99 -1.59 -4.29 -11.99
CA ARG A 99 -1.76 -3.71 -13.32
C ARG A 99 -0.66 -2.70 -13.64
N LEU A 100 -0.34 -1.77 -12.73
CA LEU A 100 0.75 -0.82 -12.93
C LEU A 100 2.09 -1.51 -13.14
N ALA A 101 2.44 -2.49 -12.31
CA ALA A 101 3.71 -3.19 -12.44
C ALA A 101 3.81 -4.00 -13.75
N LEU A 102 2.74 -4.68 -14.14
CA LEU A 102 2.67 -5.46 -15.37
C LEU A 102 2.70 -4.59 -16.63
N GLU A 103 2.07 -3.41 -16.61
CA GLU A 103 2.06 -2.49 -17.76
C GLU A 103 3.36 -1.67 -17.88
N THR A 104 4.08 -1.42 -16.79
CA THR A 104 5.27 -0.54 -16.78
C THR A 104 6.60 -1.24 -16.52
N GLY A 105 6.58 -2.50 -16.06
CA GLY A 105 7.78 -3.24 -15.69
C GLY A 105 8.44 -2.80 -14.39
N VAL A 106 7.86 -1.85 -13.64
CA VAL A 106 8.45 -1.35 -12.40
C VAL A 106 8.29 -2.32 -11.23
N PRO A 107 9.28 -2.44 -10.33
CA PRO A 107 9.21 -3.37 -9.22
C PRO A 107 8.16 -2.97 -8.18
N ILE A 108 7.49 -3.97 -7.61
CA ILE A 108 6.62 -3.80 -6.44
C ILE A 108 7.43 -4.06 -5.18
N ILE A 109 7.64 -3.02 -4.36
CA ILE A 109 8.19 -3.17 -3.00
C ILE A 109 7.03 -3.28 -1.99
N PRO A 110 6.85 -4.43 -1.32
CA PRO A 110 5.84 -4.61 -0.29
C PRO A 110 6.29 -3.91 1.01
N VAL A 111 5.36 -3.26 1.70
CA VAL A 111 5.63 -2.56 2.95
C VAL A 111 4.60 -2.94 4.00
N ALA A 112 5.10 -3.38 5.15
CA ALA A 112 4.31 -3.62 6.34
C ALA A 112 4.77 -2.68 7.47
N HIS A 113 3.87 -2.39 8.38
CA HIS A 113 4.18 -1.62 9.58
C HIS A 113 3.33 -2.09 10.76
N TRP A 114 3.86 -1.89 11.96
CA TRP A 114 3.18 -2.27 13.20
C TRP A 114 3.42 -1.25 14.30
N GLY A 115 2.56 -1.24 15.31
CA GLY A 115 2.69 -0.39 16.50
C GLY A 115 1.76 0.83 16.56
N LEU A 116 1.31 1.40 15.43
CA LEU A 116 0.46 2.62 15.44
C LEU A 116 -0.87 2.46 16.21
N ASN A 117 -1.38 1.23 16.33
CA ASN A 117 -2.61 0.96 17.06
C ASN A 117 -2.49 1.16 18.58
N THR A 118 -1.27 1.23 19.12
CA THR A 118 -1.05 1.60 20.53
C THR A 118 -1.20 3.12 20.72
N ILE A 119 -0.80 3.92 19.71
CA ILE A 119 -0.86 5.40 19.72
C ILE A 119 -2.26 5.91 19.40
N TYR A 120 -2.85 5.40 18.32
CA TYR A 120 -4.16 5.83 17.82
C TYR A 120 -5.03 4.61 17.53
N PRO A 121 -5.62 3.98 18.57
CA PRO A 121 -6.43 2.79 18.39
C PRO A 121 -7.63 3.05 17.48
N ARG A 122 -7.93 2.09 16.60
CA ARG A 122 -9.09 2.15 15.71
C ARG A 122 -10.39 2.33 16.51
N GLY A 123 -11.23 3.28 16.07
CA GLY A 123 -12.52 3.58 16.71
C GLY A 123 -12.43 4.50 17.93
N GLN A 124 -11.23 4.88 18.38
CA GLN A 124 -11.07 5.88 19.43
C GLN A 124 -10.79 7.26 18.83
N LYS A 125 -11.41 8.30 19.41
CA LYS A 125 -11.17 9.70 19.03
C LYS A 125 -9.97 10.32 19.74
N LYS A 126 -9.44 9.67 20.78
CA LYS A 126 -8.37 10.19 21.62
C LYS A 126 -7.05 9.52 21.26
N PHE A 127 -6.05 10.35 20.96
CA PHE A 127 -4.66 9.91 20.94
C PHE A 127 -4.25 9.45 22.33
N ARG A 128 -3.68 8.24 22.41
CA ARG A 128 -3.07 7.73 23.64
C ARG A 128 -1.57 8.00 23.64
N PHE A 129 -1.17 9.18 23.18
CA PHE A 129 0.23 9.53 23.08
C PHE A 129 0.82 9.76 24.47
N ARG A 130 1.76 8.89 24.87
CA ARG A 130 2.70 9.12 25.96
C ARG A 130 4.10 9.14 25.34
N PRO A 131 4.90 10.20 25.59
CA PRO A 131 6.26 10.29 25.06
C PRO A 131 7.07 9.03 25.39
N PHE A 132 7.83 8.52 24.41
CA PHE A 132 8.75 7.39 24.54
C PHE A 132 8.14 6.04 24.94
N SER A 133 6.82 5.89 24.96
CA SER A 133 6.19 4.62 25.37
C SER A 133 5.55 3.85 24.20
N HIS A 134 5.90 4.20 22.97
CA HIS A 134 5.28 3.65 21.76
C HIS A 134 6.35 3.41 20.71
N ASP A 135 6.54 2.15 20.34
CA ASP A 135 7.41 1.77 19.24
C ASP A 135 6.57 1.50 17.99
N THR A 136 7.00 2.08 16.88
CA THR A 136 6.44 1.83 15.56
C THR A 136 7.54 1.38 14.62
N VAL A 137 7.27 0.30 13.89
CA VAL A 137 8.21 -0.29 12.95
C VAL A 137 7.62 -0.27 11.55
N VAL A 138 8.46 0.00 10.56
CA VAL A 138 8.14 -0.11 9.13
C VAL A 138 9.18 -1.02 8.51
N ALA A 139 8.74 -2.09 7.85
CA ALA A 139 9.60 -2.99 7.10
C ALA A 139 9.31 -2.87 5.61
N PHE A 140 10.39 -2.79 4.82
CA PHE A 140 10.36 -2.87 3.37
C PHE A 140 10.84 -4.28 2.99
N GLY A 141 9.99 -5.04 2.31
CA GLY A 141 10.36 -6.36 1.83
C GLY A 141 11.16 -6.31 0.53
N PRO A 142 11.68 -7.46 0.08
CA PRO A 142 12.29 -7.56 -1.24
C PRO A 142 11.27 -7.24 -2.34
N ALA A 143 11.76 -6.82 -3.50
CA ALA A 143 10.90 -6.66 -4.66
C ALA A 143 10.17 -7.98 -4.95
N ILE A 144 8.86 -7.91 -5.18
CA ILE A 144 8.07 -9.07 -5.59
C ILE A 144 8.56 -9.50 -6.97
N ASP A 145 9.02 -10.74 -7.09
CA ASP A 145 9.27 -11.36 -8.38
C ASP A 145 7.93 -11.72 -9.01
N TYR A 146 7.77 -11.35 -10.27
CA TYR A 146 6.62 -11.66 -11.13
C TYR A 146 7.08 -11.91 -12.57
N SER A 147 8.35 -12.31 -12.75
CA SER A 147 8.91 -12.65 -14.05
C SER A 147 8.16 -13.81 -14.71
N ASP A 148 7.67 -14.76 -13.91
CA ASP A 148 6.84 -15.89 -14.30
C ASP A 148 5.45 -15.49 -14.84
N LEU A 149 5.00 -14.27 -14.52
CA LEU A 149 3.71 -13.72 -14.95
C LEU A 149 3.82 -12.80 -16.18
N TRP A 150 5.04 -12.55 -16.67
CA TRP A 150 5.30 -11.51 -17.66
C TRP A 150 4.73 -11.80 -19.05
N ASP A 151 4.76 -13.06 -19.47
CA ASP A 151 4.25 -13.49 -20.79
C ASP A 151 2.73 -13.40 -20.86
N GLN A 152 2.04 -13.52 -19.72
CA GLN A 152 0.58 -13.47 -19.58
C GLN A 152 0.11 -12.14 -18.95
N ARG A 153 0.92 -11.09 -19.00
CA ARG A 153 0.68 -9.82 -18.28
C ARG A 153 -0.61 -9.09 -18.65
N ASP A 154 -1.13 -9.35 -19.85
CA ASP A 154 -2.38 -8.75 -20.35
C ASP A 154 -3.64 -9.50 -19.85
N GLU A 155 -3.46 -10.68 -19.24
CA GLU A 155 -4.58 -11.46 -18.73
C GLU A 155 -5.06 -10.95 -17.37
N LYS A 156 -6.40 -10.90 -17.21
CA LYS A 156 -7.02 -10.49 -15.95
C LYS A 156 -6.66 -11.43 -14.79
N LYS A 157 -6.47 -12.72 -15.07
CA LYS A 157 -6.07 -13.73 -14.09
C LYS A 157 -4.71 -13.38 -13.48
N THR A 158 -3.73 -13.05 -14.32
CA THR A 158 -2.38 -12.63 -13.94
C THR A 158 -2.36 -11.45 -12.98
N MET A 159 -3.20 -10.43 -13.22
CA MET A 159 -3.34 -9.31 -12.30
C MET A 159 -3.88 -9.73 -10.93
N GLY A 160 -4.81 -10.68 -10.90
CA GLY A 160 -5.35 -11.28 -9.68
C GLY A 160 -4.30 -12.06 -8.91
N ASP A 161 -3.56 -12.92 -9.61
CA ASP A 161 -2.49 -13.77 -9.06
C ASP A 161 -1.38 -12.92 -8.44
N LEU A 162 -0.88 -11.90 -9.17
CA LEU A 162 0.10 -10.96 -8.63
C LEU A 162 -0.42 -10.17 -7.42
N SER A 163 -1.68 -9.73 -7.46
CA SER A 163 -2.29 -9.02 -6.32
C SER A 163 -2.39 -9.89 -5.08
N GLN A 164 -2.72 -11.17 -5.27
CA GLN A 164 -2.78 -12.17 -4.21
C GLN A 164 -1.36 -12.47 -3.66
N ARG A 165 -0.35 -12.58 -4.52
CA ARG A 165 1.06 -12.73 -4.13
C ARG A 165 1.52 -11.57 -3.25
N VAL A 166 1.28 -10.32 -3.69
CA VAL A 166 1.60 -9.10 -2.92
C VAL A 166 0.89 -9.11 -1.55
N LYS A 167 -0.40 -9.48 -1.51
CA LYS A 167 -1.17 -9.55 -0.25
C LYS A 167 -0.57 -10.59 0.71
N ASN A 168 -0.24 -11.78 0.23
CA ASN A 168 0.33 -12.84 1.05
C ASN A 168 1.72 -12.44 1.60
N THR A 169 2.56 -11.81 0.79
CA THR A 169 3.84 -11.27 1.24
C THR A 169 3.66 -10.20 2.33
N VAL A 170 2.76 -9.24 2.12
CA VAL A 170 2.47 -8.22 3.14
C VAL A 170 1.90 -8.85 4.42
N ALA A 171 1.04 -9.86 4.31
CA ALA A 171 0.51 -10.58 5.48
C ALA A 171 1.61 -11.30 6.26
N ALA A 172 2.55 -11.97 5.57
CA ALA A 172 3.72 -12.59 6.20
C ALA A 172 4.59 -11.56 6.94
N MET A 173 4.84 -10.41 6.32
CA MET A 173 5.58 -9.32 6.99
C MET A 173 4.82 -8.76 8.21
N VAL A 174 3.50 -8.64 8.15
CA VAL A 174 2.68 -8.23 9.31
C VAL A 174 2.75 -9.29 10.42
N ALA A 175 2.75 -10.58 10.09
CA ALA A 175 2.89 -11.66 11.05
C ALA A 175 4.22 -11.54 11.80
N GLU A 176 5.34 -11.38 11.06
CA GLU A 176 6.68 -11.16 11.61
C GLU A 176 6.73 -9.94 12.53
N LEU A 177 6.29 -8.77 12.04
CA LEU A 177 6.34 -7.52 12.82
C LEU A 177 5.43 -7.52 14.05
N SER A 178 4.34 -8.28 14.02
CA SER A 178 3.41 -8.39 15.14
C SER A 178 3.76 -9.52 16.11
N GLY A 179 4.71 -10.39 15.78
CA GLY A 179 5.04 -11.59 16.54
C GLY A 179 3.89 -12.62 16.58
N ARG A 180 2.99 -12.60 15.59
CA ARG A 180 1.82 -13.47 15.52
C ARG A 180 2.00 -14.52 14.44
N GLU A 181 1.36 -15.68 14.62
CA GLU A 181 1.32 -16.72 13.60
C GLU A 181 0.54 -16.24 12.36
N LEU A 182 1.05 -16.58 11.16
CA LEU A 182 0.40 -16.24 9.90
C LEU A 182 -0.85 -17.10 9.70
N PRO A 183 -2.05 -16.53 9.52
CA PRO A 183 -3.26 -17.31 9.30
C PRO A 183 -3.18 -18.15 8.02
N GLN A 184 -3.73 -19.37 8.07
CA GLN A 184 -3.73 -20.33 6.94
C GLN A 184 -4.26 -19.74 5.61
N ARG A 185 -5.22 -18.82 5.67
CA ARG A 185 -5.78 -18.12 4.49
C ARG A 185 -4.75 -17.30 3.68
N PHE A 186 -3.56 -17.06 4.22
CA PHE A 186 -2.45 -16.39 3.54
C PHE A 186 -1.29 -17.34 3.19
N MET A 187 -1.37 -18.60 3.62
CA MET A 187 -0.35 -19.62 3.38
C MET A 187 -0.51 -20.34 2.04
N SER A 188 -1.61 -20.10 1.32
CA SER A 188 -1.83 -20.70 0.01
C SER A 188 -0.74 -20.27 -0.98
N LYS A 189 0.12 -21.24 -1.30
CA LYS A 189 0.85 -21.26 -2.57
C LYS A 189 -0.18 -21.32 -3.70
N GLU A 190 0.17 -20.73 -4.83
CA GLU A 190 -0.48 -20.96 -6.11
C GLU A 190 -0.78 -22.46 -6.28
N THR A 191 -2.04 -22.83 -6.05
CA THR A 191 -2.60 -24.00 -6.69
C THR A 191 -3.08 -23.50 -8.04
N GLY A 192 -2.17 -23.53 -9.00
CA GLY A 192 -2.57 -23.69 -10.38
C GLY A 192 -3.16 -25.08 -10.52
N GLU A 193 -4.47 -25.13 -10.72
CA GLU A 193 -5.19 -26.10 -11.54
C GLU A 193 -6.31 -25.34 -12.27
#